data_AF-E4MQV4-F1
#
_entry.id   AF-E4MQV4-F1
#
_cell.length_a   1.000
_cell.length_b   1.000
_cell.length_c   1.000
_cell.angle_alpha   90.00
_cell.angle_beta   90.00
_cell.angle_gamma   90.00
#
_symmetry.space_group_name_H-M   'P 1'
#
loop_
_entity.id
_entity.type
_entity.pdbx_description
1 polymer ?
#
loop_
_entity_poly.entity_id
_entity_poly.type
_entity_poly.pdbx_seq_one_letter_code
_entity_poly.pdbx_strand_id
1 'polypeptide(L)'
;MKTPKLVVLHTANLHNAEFSQFIARFFEDFAGSGISLEADATFKELYESLNTKIPVYNKALEQVRAKEESKKISELDKVRDADVQALKDSIKPYRNAKTEAKQKAYHAIKLVLDGYKDVIKDTYEEETNRVKTLISTLKSAQYQAQVETLKIDEFLGELETSNTAFNELFSHRSLKDLQKEVYSVKGLRKELTDIYQKLSAYINANAQVKSDEFFVKTLEVLNNSRKYYADVLARRKAGGKPSAETVKGTEA
;
A
#
# COMPACT_ATOMS: atom_id res chain seq x y z
N MET A 1 -44.01 -16.15 11.85
CA MET A 1 -42.63 -15.61 11.94
C MET A 1 -42.31 -14.87 10.64
N LYS A 2 -41.64 -13.72 10.69
CA LYS A 2 -41.22 -13.01 9.46
C LYS A 2 -40.08 -13.81 8.82
N THR A 3 -40.22 -14.19 7.54
CA THR A 3 -39.17 -14.86 6.80
C THR A 3 -37.94 -13.94 6.69
N PRO A 4 -36.75 -14.36 7.17
CA PRO A 4 -35.55 -13.52 7.11
C PRO A 4 -35.18 -13.26 5.66
N LYS A 5 -34.83 -12.02 5.32
CA LYS A 5 -34.46 -11.60 3.95
C LYS A 5 -32.97 -11.31 3.87
N LEU A 6 -32.38 -11.53 2.69
CA LEU A 6 -30.99 -11.13 2.42
C LEU A 6 -30.83 -9.61 2.50
N VAL A 7 -29.86 -9.16 3.31
CA VAL A 7 -29.49 -7.75 3.44
C VAL A 7 -28.92 -7.23 2.12
N VAL A 8 -29.36 -6.06 1.69
CA VAL A 8 -28.87 -5.45 0.45
C VAL A 8 -27.43 -4.97 0.64
N LEU A 9 -26.54 -5.38 -0.27
CA LEU A 9 -25.16 -4.90 -0.34
C LEU A 9 -24.75 -4.73 -1.80
N HIS A 10 -24.32 -3.52 -2.16
CA HIS A 10 -23.78 -3.23 -3.49
C HIS A 10 -22.28 -3.54 -3.52
N THR A 11 -21.91 -4.82 -3.69
CA THR A 11 -20.51 -5.29 -3.67
C THR A 11 -19.61 -4.60 -4.70
N ALA A 12 -20.18 -4.07 -5.79
CA ALA A 12 -19.47 -3.25 -6.77
C ALA A 12 -18.87 -1.96 -6.18
N ASN A 13 -19.46 -1.42 -5.11
CA ASN A 13 -19.03 -0.17 -4.48
C ASN A 13 -17.97 -0.38 -3.38
N LEU A 14 -17.64 -1.62 -3.04
CA LEU A 14 -16.55 -1.94 -2.12
C LEU A 14 -15.21 -1.71 -2.83
N HIS A 15 -14.26 -1.09 -2.16
CA HIS A 15 -12.88 -1.07 -2.65
C HIS A 15 -12.30 -2.49 -2.71
N ASN A 16 -11.16 -2.67 -3.39
CA ASN A 16 -10.57 -4.00 -3.57
C ASN A 16 -10.22 -4.70 -2.25
N ALA A 17 -9.63 -3.96 -1.31
CA ALA A 17 -9.33 -4.47 0.02
C ALA A 17 -10.60 -4.78 0.84
N GLU A 18 -11.61 -3.91 0.76
CA GLU A 18 -12.89 -4.11 1.46
C GLU A 18 -13.64 -5.33 0.93
N PHE A 19 -13.62 -5.57 -0.38
CA PHE A 19 -14.21 -6.75 -0.98
C PHE A 19 -13.48 -8.02 -0.54
N SER A 20 -12.14 -8.01 -0.50
CA SER A 20 -11.37 -9.14 0.02
C SER A 20 -11.74 -9.44 1.47
N GLN A 21 -11.71 -8.42 2.34
CA GLN A 21 -12.04 -8.58 3.76
C GLN A 21 -13.51 -8.95 3.99
N PHE A 22 -14.41 -8.50 3.12
CA PHE A 22 -15.81 -8.90 3.15
C PHE A 22 -15.99 -10.40 2.95
N ILE A 23 -15.32 -10.96 1.93
CA ILE A 23 -15.34 -12.40 1.67
C ILE A 23 -14.64 -13.18 2.80
N ALA A 24 -13.49 -12.68 3.30
CA ALA A 24 -12.79 -13.28 4.44
C ALA A 24 -13.67 -13.35 5.69
N ARG A 25 -14.36 -12.25 6.02
CA ARG A 25 -15.29 -12.19 7.17
C ARG A 25 -16.45 -13.16 7.02
N PHE A 26 -16.97 -13.36 5.81
CA PHE A 26 -17.98 -14.40 5.58
C PHE A 26 -17.46 -15.80 5.92
N PHE A 27 -16.21 -16.12 5.55
CA PHE A 27 -15.59 -17.40 5.90
C PHE A 27 -15.38 -17.56 7.40
N GLU A 28 -14.89 -16.51 8.06
CA GLU A 28 -14.72 -16.49 9.53
C GLU A 28 -16.06 -16.66 10.25
N ASP A 29 -17.08 -15.89 9.86
CA ASP A 29 -18.42 -15.97 10.45
C ASP A 29 -19.06 -17.35 10.21
N PHE A 30 -18.88 -17.95 9.03
CA PHE A 30 -19.40 -19.29 8.73
C PHE A 30 -18.69 -20.37 9.55
N ALA A 31 -17.35 -20.34 9.61
CA ALA A 31 -16.57 -21.27 10.41
C ALA A 31 -16.91 -21.16 11.92
N GLY A 32 -17.11 -19.95 12.42
CA GLY A 32 -17.50 -19.69 13.81
C GLY A 32 -18.95 -20.03 14.15
N SER A 33 -19.81 -20.23 13.14
CA SER A 33 -21.25 -20.49 13.35
C SER A 33 -21.57 -21.93 13.81
N GLY A 34 -20.63 -22.86 13.65
CA GLY A 34 -20.85 -24.29 13.90
C GLY A 34 -21.74 -25.00 12.87
N ILE A 35 -22.13 -24.32 11.78
CA ILE A 35 -22.87 -24.93 10.67
C ILE A 35 -21.95 -25.90 9.92
N SER A 36 -22.41 -27.12 9.69
CA SER A 36 -21.66 -28.11 8.89
C SER A 36 -21.66 -27.71 7.42
N LEU A 37 -20.47 -27.58 6.83
CA LEU A 37 -20.31 -27.38 5.39
C LEU A 37 -20.87 -28.55 4.57
N GLU A 38 -20.92 -29.75 5.15
CA GLU A 38 -21.43 -30.97 4.50
C GLU A 38 -22.96 -31.05 4.45
N ALA A 39 -23.67 -30.12 5.09
CA ALA A 39 -25.14 -30.15 5.17
C ALA A 39 -25.83 -29.88 3.82
N ASP A 40 -25.16 -29.22 2.87
CA ASP A 40 -25.69 -28.98 1.53
C ASP A 40 -24.56 -28.98 0.48
N ALA A 41 -24.64 -29.90 -0.48
CA ALA A 41 -23.61 -30.09 -1.49
C ALA A 41 -23.44 -28.88 -2.43
N THR A 42 -24.54 -28.23 -2.81
CA THR A 42 -24.49 -27.06 -3.72
C THR A 42 -23.85 -25.85 -3.05
N PHE A 43 -24.18 -25.61 -1.78
CA PHE A 43 -23.54 -24.59 -0.97
C PHE A 43 -22.05 -24.89 -0.80
N LYS A 44 -21.69 -26.14 -0.48
CA LYS A 44 -20.30 -26.58 -0.35
C LYS A 44 -19.48 -26.29 -1.60
N GLU A 45 -19.96 -26.67 -2.78
CA GLU A 45 -19.27 -26.41 -4.05
C GLU A 45 -19.01 -24.90 -4.27
N LEU A 46 -20.01 -24.05 -4.02
CA LEU A 46 -19.88 -22.60 -4.17
C LEU A 46 -18.93 -22.01 -3.12
N TYR A 47 -19.01 -22.49 -1.88
CA TYR A 47 -18.15 -22.09 -0.78
C TYR A 47 -16.68 -22.42 -1.07
N GLU A 48 -16.39 -23.65 -1.50
CA GLU A 48 -15.04 -24.11 -1.86
C GLU A 48 -14.50 -23.38 -3.10
N SER A 49 -15.35 -23.13 -4.10
CA SER A 49 -14.98 -22.33 -5.27
C SER A 49 -14.56 -20.91 -4.88
N LEU A 50 -15.26 -20.29 -3.93
CA LEU A 50 -14.92 -18.98 -3.38
C LEU A 50 -13.62 -19.05 -2.56
N ASN A 51 -13.47 -20.08 -1.72
CA ASN A 51 -12.35 -20.25 -0.80
C ASN A 51 -11.03 -20.51 -1.54
N THR A 52 -11.08 -21.23 -2.66
CA THR A 52 -9.89 -21.49 -3.50
C THR A 52 -9.42 -20.25 -4.27
N LYS A 53 -10.32 -19.31 -4.58
CA LYS A 53 -10.03 -18.12 -5.39
C LYS A 53 -9.64 -16.90 -4.57
N ILE A 54 -10.10 -16.78 -3.33
CA ILE A 54 -9.78 -15.61 -2.50
C ILE A 54 -8.27 -15.42 -2.26
N PRO A 55 -7.43 -16.47 -2.07
CA PRO A 55 -5.99 -16.29 -1.91
C PRO A 55 -5.32 -15.78 -3.20
N VAL A 56 -5.80 -16.23 -4.37
CA VAL A 56 -5.30 -15.76 -5.67
C VAL A 56 -5.63 -14.28 -5.88
N TYR A 57 -6.84 -13.86 -5.51
CA TYR A 57 -7.22 -12.45 -5.53
C TYR A 57 -6.36 -11.62 -4.56
N ASN A 58 -6.09 -12.11 -3.36
CA ASN A 58 -5.22 -11.42 -2.39
C ASN A 58 -3.80 -11.24 -2.94
N LYS A 59 -3.21 -12.28 -3.55
CA LYS A 59 -1.92 -12.16 -4.25
C LYS A 59 -1.97 -11.11 -5.37
N ALA A 60 -3.07 -11.07 -6.12
CA ALA A 60 -3.27 -10.06 -7.15
C ALA A 60 -3.31 -8.62 -6.59
N LEU A 61 -3.89 -8.43 -5.39
CA LEU A 61 -3.89 -7.14 -4.70
C LEU A 61 -2.49 -6.75 -4.23
N GLU A 62 -1.71 -7.67 -3.67
CA GLU A 62 -0.33 -7.40 -3.29
C GLU A 62 0.54 -7.04 -4.49
N GLN A 63 0.33 -7.67 -5.65
CA GLN A 63 1.03 -7.30 -6.89
C GLN A 63 0.74 -5.85 -7.31
N VAL A 64 -0.49 -5.37 -7.17
CA VAL A 64 -0.83 -3.97 -7.49
C VAL A 64 -0.10 -3.03 -6.54
N ARG A 65 -0.12 -3.32 -5.23
CA ARG A 65 0.60 -2.53 -4.23
C ARG A 65 2.11 -2.50 -4.52
N ALA A 66 2.71 -3.64 -4.83
CA ALA A 66 4.13 -3.72 -5.17
C ALA A 66 4.49 -2.88 -6.41
N LYS A 67 3.62 -2.84 -7.42
CA LYS A 67 3.79 -1.96 -8.60
C LYS A 67 3.69 -0.49 -8.25
N GLU A 68 2.73 -0.10 -7.41
CA GLU A 68 2.58 1.27 -6.91
C GLU A 68 3.80 1.70 -6.07
N GLU A 69 4.29 0.84 -5.17
CA GLU A 69 5.52 1.05 -4.41
C GLU A 69 6.73 1.19 -5.34
N SER A 70 6.86 0.35 -6.37
CA SER A 70 7.92 0.44 -7.38
C SER A 70 7.92 1.79 -8.09
N LYS A 71 6.73 2.26 -8.48
CA LYS A 71 6.56 3.56 -9.12
C LYS A 71 6.97 4.69 -8.18
N LYS A 72 6.54 4.62 -6.91
CA LYS A 72 6.88 5.62 -5.90
C LYS A 72 8.38 5.66 -5.59
N ILE A 73 9.06 4.52 -5.56
CA ILE A 73 10.52 4.47 -5.43
C ILE A 73 11.18 5.19 -6.61
N SER A 74 10.75 4.92 -7.84
CA SER A 74 11.28 5.60 -9.03
C SER A 74 10.98 7.11 -9.03
N GLU A 75 9.86 7.56 -8.46
CA GLU A 75 9.56 8.98 -8.29
C GLU A 75 10.46 9.64 -7.24
N LEU A 76 10.71 8.98 -6.11
CA LEU A 76 11.63 9.48 -5.07
C LEU A 76 13.08 9.54 -5.56
N ASP A 77 13.49 8.54 -6.33
CA ASP A 77 14.81 8.48 -6.97
C ASP A 77 15.05 9.69 -7.88
N LYS A 78 14.07 10.04 -8.72
CA LYS A 78 14.14 11.24 -9.57
C LYS A 78 14.23 12.54 -8.78
N VAL A 79 13.55 12.63 -7.64
CA VAL A 79 13.65 13.82 -6.77
C VAL A 79 15.06 13.90 -6.18
N ARG A 80 15.59 12.78 -5.68
CA ARG A 80 16.97 12.71 -5.16
C ARG A 80 18.00 13.08 -6.24
N ASP A 81 17.88 12.54 -7.45
CA ASP A 81 18.75 12.89 -8.58
C ASP A 81 18.71 14.40 -8.90
N ALA A 82 17.50 14.97 -8.87
CA ALA A 82 17.31 16.40 -9.09
C ALA A 82 17.98 17.23 -7.99
N ASP A 83 17.90 16.81 -6.72
CA ASP A 83 18.53 17.49 -5.60
C ASP A 83 20.07 17.37 -5.64
N VAL A 84 20.61 16.23 -6.08
CA VAL A 84 22.05 16.09 -6.34
C VAL A 84 22.48 17.09 -7.41
N GLN A 85 21.69 17.25 -8.47
CA GLN A 85 21.97 18.20 -9.53
C GLN A 85 21.81 19.65 -9.05
N ALA A 86 20.79 19.95 -8.23
CA ALA A 86 20.56 21.26 -7.64
C ALA A 86 21.73 21.69 -6.75
N LEU A 87 22.24 20.78 -5.90
CA LEU A 87 23.44 21.01 -5.11
C LEU A 87 24.66 21.32 -5.99
N LYS A 88 24.88 20.55 -7.07
CA LYS A 88 25.98 20.83 -8.03
C LYS A 88 25.82 22.17 -8.72
N ASP A 89 24.59 22.57 -9.01
CA ASP A 89 24.28 23.80 -9.72
C ASP A 89 24.35 25.03 -8.81
N SER A 90 24.06 24.86 -7.51
CA SER A 90 24.09 25.93 -6.50
C SER A 90 25.44 26.65 -6.43
N ILE A 91 26.55 25.96 -6.72
CA ILE A 91 27.89 26.54 -6.67
C ILE A 91 28.32 27.23 -7.98
N LYS A 92 27.64 26.99 -9.10
CA LYS A 92 28.02 27.51 -10.43
C LYS A 92 28.15 29.05 -10.47
N PRO A 93 27.26 29.85 -9.84
CA PRO A 93 27.38 31.31 -9.84
C PRO A 93 28.68 31.83 -9.22
N TYR A 94 29.32 31.04 -8.35
CA TYR A 94 30.54 31.42 -7.65
C TYR A 94 31.84 31.13 -8.41
N ARG A 95 31.76 30.50 -9.60
CA ARG A 95 32.94 30.21 -10.44
C ARG A 95 33.79 31.44 -10.72
N ASN A 96 33.13 32.58 -10.97
CA ASN A 96 33.78 33.86 -11.27
C ASN A 96 33.53 34.88 -10.15
N ALA A 97 33.41 34.42 -8.90
CA ALA A 97 33.14 35.32 -7.78
C ALA A 97 34.21 36.41 -7.67
N LYS A 98 33.79 37.64 -7.34
CA LYS A 98 34.69 38.80 -7.23
C LYS A 98 35.51 38.83 -5.94
N THR A 99 35.07 38.09 -4.92
CA THR A 99 35.75 38.03 -3.62
C THR A 99 36.59 36.77 -3.52
N GLU A 100 37.80 36.92 -3.00
CA GLU A 100 38.74 35.81 -2.81
C GLU A 100 38.15 34.70 -1.92
N ALA A 101 37.41 35.09 -0.87
CA ALA A 101 36.73 34.14 0.03
C ALA A 101 35.74 33.24 -0.73
N LYS A 102 34.92 33.80 -1.64
CA LYS A 102 33.95 33.02 -2.43
C LYS A 102 34.63 32.15 -3.47
N GLN A 103 35.72 32.61 -4.10
CA GLN A 103 36.48 31.77 -5.03
C GLN A 103 37.14 30.59 -4.32
N LYS A 104 37.78 30.81 -3.16
CA LYS A 104 38.38 29.75 -2.35
C LYS A 104 37.33 28.72 -1.91
N ALA A 105 36.18 29.20 -1.43
CA ALA A 105 35.07 28.33 -1.07
C ALA A 105 34.54 27.53 -2.27
N TYR A 106 34.34 28.16 -3.43
CA TYR A 106 33.93 27.50 -4.67
C TYR A 106 34.87 26.35 -5.04
N HIS A 107 36.19 26.59 -5.07
CA HIS A 107 37.16 25.56 -5.44
C HIS A 107 37.18 24.40 -4.45
N ALA A 108 37.08 24.69 -3.14
CA ALA A 108 37.02 23.67 -2.10
C ALA A 108 35.78 22.76 -2.24
N ILE A 109 34.59 23.35 -2.36
CA ILE A 109 33.34 22.58 -2.50
C ILE A 109 33.30 21.84 -3.84
N LYS A 110 33.75 22.47 -4.93
CA LYS A 110 33.82 21.84 -6.26
C LYS A 110 34.68 20.57 -6.22
N LEU A 111 35.84 20.62 -5.54
CA LEU A 111 36.72 19.45 -5.43
C LEU A 111 36.01 18.26 -4.76
N VAL A 112 35.23 18.51 -3.72
CA VAL A 112 34.40 17.48 -3.08
C VAL A 112 33.38 16.95 -4.07
N LEU A 113 32.60 17.82 -4.73
CA LEU A 113 31.54 17.44 -5.67
C LEU A 113 32.05 16.69 -6.90
N ASP A 114 33.26 16.97 -7.37
CA ASP A 114 33.88 16.26 -8.50
C ASP A 114 34.07 14.75 -8.20
N GLY A 115 34.26 14.38 -6.92
CA GLY A 115 34.30 12.99 -6.45
C GLY A 115 32.96 12.25 -6.52
N TYR A 116 31.85 12.98 -6.71
CA TYR A 116 30.48 12.47 -6.79
C TYR A 116 29.83 12.79 -8.14
N LYS A 117 30.64 13.04 -9.18
CA LYS A 117 30.14 13.43 -10.52
C LYS A 117 29.13 12.43 -11.12
N ASP A 118 29.33 11.14 -10.88
CA ASP A 118 28.54 10.04 -11.43
C ASP A 118 27.61 9.37 -10.41
N VAL A 119 27.42 9.95 -9.21
CA VAL A 119 26.67 9.31 -8.11
C VAL A 119 25.23 8.93 -8.49
N ILE A 120 24.58 9.69 -9.37
CA ILE A 120 23.23 9.42 -9.91
C ILE A 120 23.16 8.21 -10.87
N LYS A 121 24.31 7.61 -11.19
CA LYS A 121 24.41 6.41 -12.06
C LYS A 121 24.68 5.15 -11.26
N ASP A 122 24.86 5.28 -9.95
CA ASP A 122 25.16 4.17 -9.06
C ASP A 122 23.92 3.27 -8.89
N THR A 123 24.10 2.10 -8.28
CA THR A 123 22.93 1.35 -7.80
C THR A 123 22.25 2.12 -6.67
N TYR A 124 20.98 1.83 -6.42
CA TYR A 124 20.21 2.52 -5.38
C TYR A 124 20.88 2.50 -4.00
N GLU A 125 21.47 1.38 -3.61
CA GLU A 125 22.19 1.23 -2.36
C GLU A 125 23.51 2.01 -2.35
N GLU A 126 24.25 1.98 -3.47
CA GLU A 126 25.52 2.68 -3.59
C GLU A 126 25.31 4.20 -3.61
N GLU A 127 24.35 4.69 -4.39
CA GLU A 127 23.95 6.10 -4.42
C GLU A 127 23.56 6.57 -3.02
N THR A 128 22.69 5.83 -2.32
CA THR A 128 22.21 6.17 -0.98
C THR A 128 23.38 6.38 -0.01
N ASN A 129 24.34 5.46 -0.03
CA ASN A 129 25.51 5.52 0.83
C ASN A 129 26.43 6.68 0.45
N ARG A 130 26.72 6.85 -0.84
CA ARG A 130 27.61 7.91 -1.32
C ARG A 130 27.01 9.30 -1.12
N VAL A 131 25.72 9.50 -1.37
CA VAL A 131 25.01 10.76 -1.08
C VAL A 131 25.04 11.06 0.42
N LYS A 132 24.83 10.06 1.29
CA LYS A 132 24.96 10.23 2.74
C LYS A 132 26.38 10.66 3.14
N THR A 133 27.41 10.04 2.57
CA THR A 133 28.81 10.43 2.81
C THR A 133 29.10 11.84 2.30
N LEU A 134 28.59 12.22 1.11
CA LEU A 134 28.71 13.57 0.57
C LEU A 134 28.11 14.62 1.51
N ILE A 135 26.86 14.42 1.95
CA ILE A 135 26.17 15.33 2.86
C ILE A 135 26.97 15.44 4.17
N SER A 136 27.36 14.32 4.76
CA SER A 136 28.13 14.31 6.01
C SER A 136 29.48 15.03 5.87
N THR A 137 30.16 14.86 4.73
CA THR A 137 31.41 15.56 4.41
C THR A 137 31.19 17.06 4.36
N LEU A 138 30.19 17.52 3.61
CA LEU A 138 29.91 18.94 3.42
C LEU A 138 29.37 19.62 4.70
N LYS A 139 28.67 18.88 5.56
CA LYS A 139 28.22 19.35 6.89
C LYS A 139 29.29 19.25 7.98
N SER A 140 30.46 18.72 7.69
CA SER A 140 31.53 18.62 8.69
C SER A 140 32.12 19.99 9.02
N ALA A 141 32.75 20.10 10.20
CA ALA A 141 33.44 21.32 10.63
C ALA A 141 34.52 21.80 9.63
N GLN A 142 35.05 20.90 8.80
CA GLN A 142 36.04 21.24 7.77
C GLN A 142 35.48 22.12 6.65
N TYR A 143 34.19 21.95 6.30
CA TYR A 143 33.57 22.60 5.14
C TYR A 143 32.47 23.60 5.51
N GLN A 144 32.10 23.70 6.78
CA GLN A 144 31.03 24.57 7.26
C GLN A 144 31.20 26.02 6.81
N ALA A 145 32.39 26.61 6.98
CA ALA A 145 32.63 28.01 6.60
C ALA A 145 32.44 28.25 5.08
N GLN A 146 32.79 27.28 4.25
CA GLN A 146 32.66 27.34 2.80
C GLN A 146 31.18 27.18 2.40
N VAL A 147 30.45 26.27 3.04
CA VAL A 147 29.01 26.08 2.85
C VAL A 147 28.25 27.36 3.16
N GLU A 148 28.51 28.00 4.31
CA GLU A 148 27.91 29.28 4.71
C GLU A 148 28.29 30.41 3.75
N THR A 149 29.57 30.46 3.32
CA THR A 149 30.07 31.47 2.36
C THR A 149 29.36 31.40 1.00
N LEU A 150 29.04 30.18 0.54
CA LEU A 150 28.34 29.93 -0.72
C LEU A 150 26.80 29.88 -0.56
N LYS A 151 26.29 29.89 0.68
CA LYS A 151 24.86 29.80 1.00
C LYS A 151 24.18 28.57 0.39
N ILE A 152 24.79 27.40 0.58
CA ILE A 152 24.30 26.14 -0.01
C ILE A 152 23.65 25.18 1.00
N ASP A 153 23.46 25.62 2.25
CA ASP A 153 22.88 24.82 3.33
C ASP A 153 21.50 24.23 2.99
N GLU A 154 20.65 25.03 2.32
CA GLU A 154 19.30 24.61 1.93
C GLU A 154 19.32 23.40 0.99
N PHE A 155 20.18 23.44 -0.05
CA PHE A 155 20.34 22.33 -0.99
C PHE A 155 20.87 21.05 -0.30
N LEU A 156 21.70 21.19 0.75
CA LEU A 156 22.13 20.03 1.54
C LEU A 156 21.00 19.45 2.39
N GLY A 157 20.09 20.29 2.88
CA GLY A 157 18.90 19.87 3.62
C GLY A 157 17.86 19.18 2.73
N GLU A 158 17.64 19.71 1.53
CA GLU A 158 16.76 19.10 0.52
C GLU A 158 17.28 17.72 0.11
N LEU A 159 18.57 17.62 -0.24
CA LEU A 159 19.20 16.35 -0.61
C LEU A 159 19.20 15.32 0.52
N GLU A 160 19.38 15.75 1.78
CA GLU A 160 19.26 14.85 2.94
C GLU A 160 17.83 14.33 3.12
N THR A 161 16.84 15.19 2.91
CA THR A 161 15.42 14.84 3.01
C THR A 161 15.04 13.84 1.92
N SER A 162 15.39 14.10 0.65
CA SER A 162 15.07 13.20 -0.45
C SER A 162 15.83 11.87 -0.37
N ASN A 163 17.11 11.87 0.03
CA ASN A 163 17.86 10.64 0.25
C ASN A 163 17.29 9.79 1.39
N THR A 164 16.85 10.42 2.48
CA THR A 164 16.20 9.72 3.60
C THR A 164 14.87 9.11 3.18
N ALA A 165 14.02 9.90 2.51
CA ALA A 165 12.71 9.45 2.03
C ALA A 165 12.84 8.26 1.04
N PHE A 166 13.83 8.32 0.13
CA PHE A 166 14.14 7.20 -0.76
C PHE A 166 14.53 5.95 0.04
N ASN A 167 15.51 6.08 0.95
CA ASN A 167 16.08 4.94 1.67
C ASN A 167 15.04 4.23 2.56
N GLU A 168 14.14 4.98 3.20
CA GLU A 168 13.04 4.43 4.01
C GLU A 168 12.11 3.54 3.18
N LEU A 169 11.66 4.01 2.02
CA LEU A 169 10.76 3.24 1.16
C LEU A 169 11.47 2.06 0.50
N PHE A 170 12.70 2.26 0.01
CA PHE A 170 13.48 1.23 -0.65
C PHE A 170 13.80 0.05 0.30
N SER A 171 14.23 0.34 1.53
CA SER A 171 14.51 -0.67 2.56
C SER A 171 13.27 -1.49 2.92
N HIS A 172 12.09 -0.86 3.00
CA HIS A 172 10.84 -1.57 3.27
C HIS A 172 10.46 -2.56 2.17
N ARG A 173 10.72 -2.19 0.90
CA ARG A 173 10.41 -3.04 -0.25
C ARG A 173 11.38 -4.21 -0.42
N SER A 174 12.67 -4.00 -0.18
CA SER A 174 13.71 -5.03 -0.37
C SER A 174 13.44 -6.33 0.41
N LEU A 175 12.66 -6.24 1.51
CA LEU A 175 12.23 -7.38 2.32
C LEU A 175 11.11 -8.24 1.69
N LYS A 176 10.43 -7.78 0.62
CA LYS A 176 9.18 -8.37 0.11
C LYS A 176 9.29 -9.13 -1.23
N ASP A 177 10.45 -9.20 -1.86
CA ASP A 177 10.54 -9.67 -3.25
C ASP A 177 10.73 -11.20 -3.39
N LEU A 178 9.63 -11.96 -3.46
CA LEU A 178 9.58 -13.29 -4.09
C LEU A 178 8.16 -13.58 -4.65
N GLN A 179 7.90 -13.28 -5.93
CA GLN A 179 7.11 -14.10 -6.88
C GLN A 179 6.75 -13.33 -8.16
N LYS A 180 7.01 -13.95 -9.32
CA LYS A 180 6.60 -13.49 -10.66
C LYS A 180 5.34 -14.23 -11.11
N GLU A 181 4.18 -13.85 -10.59
CA GLU A 181 2.90 -14.21 -11.20
C GLU A 181 2.15 -12.92 -11.55
N VAL A 182 1.62 -12.84 -12.77
CA VAL A 182 0.85 -11.69 -13.25
C VAL A 182 -0.63 -12.00 -13.17
N TYR A 183 -1.33 -11.36 -12.24
CA TYR A 183 -2.76 -11.54 -12.02
C TYR A 183 -3.60 -10.38 -12.57
N SER A 184 -4.82 -10.70 -13.02
CA SER A 184 -5.85 -9.71 -13.36
C SER A 184 -6.79 -9.50 -12.18
N VAL A 185 -6.56 -8.44 -11.39
CA VAL A 185 -7.43 -8.06 -10.26
C VAL A 185 -8.89 -7.91 -10.70
N LYS A 186 -9.13 -7.26 -11.86
CA LYS A 186 -10.47 -7.05 -12.40
C LYS A 186 -11.17 -8.38 -12.76
N GLY A 187 -10.44 -9.29 -13.40
CA GLY A 187 -10.97 -10.61 -13.76
C GLY A 187 -11.32 -11.44 -12.53
N LEU A 188 -10.38 -11.55 -11.59
CA LEU A 188 -10.57 -12.28 -10.34
C LEU A 188 -11.70 -11.69 -9.47
N ARG A 189 -11.80 -10.35 -9.40
CA ARG A 189 -12.90 -9.70 -8.69
C ARG A 189 -14.26 -10.05 -9.29
N LYS A 190 -14.37 -10.02 -10.62
CA LYS A 190 -15.61 -10.37 -11.32
C LYS A 190 -15.99 -11.83 -11.00
N GLU A 191 -15.05 -12.74 -11.13
CA GLU A 191 -15.28 -14.16 -10.86
C GLU A 191 -15.73 -14.42 -9.41
N LEU A 192 -15.03 -13.85 -8.41
CA LEU A 192 -15.42 -13.94 -7.01
C LEU A 192 -16.81 -13.32 -6.74
N THR A 193 -17.12 -12.20 -7.41
CA THR A 193 -18.43 -11.55 -7.30
C THR A 193 -19.53 -12.47 -7.83
N ASP A 194 -19.32 -13.09 -8.98
CA ASP A 194 -20.30 -13.99 -9.60
C ASP A 194 -20.55 -15.23 -8.72
N ILE A 195 -19.50 -15.82 -8.15
CA ILE A 195 -19.61 -16.97 -7.22
C ILE A 195 -20.38 -16.56 -5.95
N TYR A 196 -19.99 -15.45 -5.32
CA TYR A 196 -20.63 -14.98 -4.10
C TYR A 196 -22.11 -14.59 -4.33
N GLN A 197 -22.44 -14.00 -5.47
CA GLN A 197 -23.83 -13.70 -5.85
C GLN A 197 -24.66 -14.97 -6.00
N LYS A 198 -24.13 -16.01 -6.67
CA LYS A 198 -24.80 -17.31 -6.77
C LYS A 198 -25.03 -17.95 -5.40
N LEU A 199 -24.00 -17.96 -4.55
CA LEU A 199 -24.09 -18.50 -3.18
C LEU A 199 -25.16 -17.78 -2.35
N SER A 200 -25.13 -16.45 -2.32
CA SER A 200 -26.08 -15.66 -1.54
C SER A 200 -27.51 -15.73 -2.09
N ALA A 201 -27.69 -15.80 -3.42
CA ALA A 201 -28.99 -16.02 -4.04
C ALA A 201 -29.55 -17.41 -3.73
N TYR A 202 -28.71 -18.44 -3.80
CA TYR A 202 -29.08 -19.82 -3.47
C TYR A 202 -29.57 -19.96 -2.03
N ILE A 203 -28.80 -19.45 -1.07
CA ILE A 203 -29.19 -19.47 0.36
C ILE A 203 -30.47 -18.66 0.59
N ASN A 204 -30.57 -17.45 0.04
CA ASN A 204 -31.76 -16.61 0.21
C ASN A 204 -33.02 -17.29 -0.34
N ALA A 205 -32.96 -17.85 -1.56
CA ALA A 205 -34.10 -18.51 -2.18
C ALA A 205 -34.57 -19.71 -1.36
N ASN A 206 -33.65 -20.57 -0.90
CA ASN A 206 -33.99 -21.73 -0.09
C ASN A 206 -34.54 -21.34 1.29
N ALA A 207 -33.95 -20.34 1.97
CA ALA A 207 -34.44 -19.85 3.25
C ALA A 207 -35.84 -19.20 3.16
N GLN A 208 -36.29 -18.77 1.97
CA GLN A 208 -37.65 -18.26 1.79
C GLN A 208 -38.71 -19.37 1.74
N VAL A 209 -38.34 -20.57 1.27
CA VAL A 209 -39.30 -21.62 0.89
C VAL A 209 -39.16 -22.89 1.72
N LYS A 210 -38.01 -23.13 2.35
CA LYS A 210 -37.73 -24.27 3.23
C LYS A 210 -37.70 -23.82 4.69
N SER A 211 -38.26 -24.64 5.58
CA SER A 211 -38.11 -24.50 7.04
C SER A 211 -36.83 -25.13 7.58
N ASP A 212 -35.86 -25.38 6.71
CA ASP A 212 -34.60 -26.05 7.03
C ASP A 212 -33.64 -25.07 7.71
N GLU A 213 -33.19 -25.48 8.92
CA GLU A 213 -32.37 -24.68 9.81
C GLU A 213 -31.01 -24.32 9.21
N PHE A 214 -30.46 -25.16 8.32
CA PHE A 214 -29.22 -24.88 7.62
C PHE A 214 -29.32 -23.57 6.81
N PHE A 215 -30.37 -23.43 6.00
CA PHE A 215 -30.55 -22.26 5.13
C PHE A 215 -30.86 -20.99 5.93
N VAL A 216 -31.65 -21.11 6.99
CA VAL A 216 -31.99 -19.96 7.86
C VAL A 216 -30.74 -19.45 8.57
N LYS A 217 -29.97 -20.32 9.23
CA LYS A 217 -28.75 -19.92 9.94
C LYS A 217 -27.66 -19.43 8.98
N THR A 218 -27.48 -20.06 7.83
CA THR A 218 -26.51 -19.61 6.83
C THR A 218 -26.88 -18.23 6.27
N LEU A 219 -28.18 -17.93 6.12
CA LEU A 219 -28.63 -16.59 5.75
C LEU A 219 -28.31 -15.54 6.83
N GLU A 220 -28.43 -15.89 8.11
CA GLU A 220 -28.03 -15.02 9.22
C GLU A 220 -26.53 -14.71 9.20
N VAL A 221 -25.69 -15.72 8.97
CA VAL A 221 -24.24 -15.58 8.78
C VAL A 221 -23.92 -14.64 7.61
N LEU A 222 -24.55 -14.84 6.44
CA LEU A 222 -24.38 -13.95 5.29
C LEU A 222 -24.79 -12.52 5.64
N ASN A 223 -25.88 -12.34 6.37
CA ASN A 223 -26.40 -11.03 6.73
C ASN A 223 -25.50 -10.29 7.72
N ASN A 224 -24.77 -10.99 8.60
CA ASN A 224 -23.84 -10.38 9.54
C ASN A 224 -22.75 -9.56 8.82
N SER A 225 -22.00 -10.23 7.93
CA SER A 225 -20.97 -9.58 7.11
C SER A 225 -21.57 -8.50 6.18
N ARG A 226 -22.71 -8.78 5.54
CA ARG A 226 -23.35 -7.83 4.60
C ARG A 226 -23.81 -6.56 5.29
N LYS A 227 -24.37 -6.66 6.50
CA LYS A 227 -24.82 -5.49 7.28
C LYS A 227 -23.66 -4.56 7.59
N TYR A 228 -22.55 -5.11 8.10
CA TYR A 228 -21.36 -4.33 8.40
C TYR A 228 -20.88 -3.52 7.18
N TYR A 229 -20.75 -4.17 6.02
CA TYR A 229 -20.28 -3.49 4.81
C TYR A 229 -21.32 -2.57 4.17
N ALA A 230 -22.62 -2.85 4.34
CA ALA A 230 -23.67 -1.92 3.95
C ALA A 230 -23.58 -0.61 4.76
N ASP A 231 -23.33 -0.71 6.07
CA ASP A 231 -23.14 0.45 6.95
C ASP A 231 -21.87 1.22 6.60
N VAL A 232 -20.77 0.53 6.26
CA VAL A 232 -19.55 1.17 5.74
C VAL A 232 -19.83 1.98 4.47
N LEU A 233 -20.57 1.42 3.51
CA LEU A 233 -20.93 2.12 2.27
C LEU A 233 -21.88 3.30 2.53
N ALA A 234 -22.85 3.14 3.43
CA ALA A 234 -23.78 4.20 3.80
C ALA A 234 -23.05 5.40 4.44
N ARG A 235 -22.13 5.14 5.38
CA ARG A 235 -21.29 6.18 6.00
C ARG A 235 -20.41 6.89 4.99
N ARG A 236 -19.82 6.15 4.04
CA ARG A 236 -19.01 6.75 2.96
C ARG A 236 -19.84 7.69 2.09
N LYS A 237 -21.06 7.31 1.73
CA LYS A 237 -21.99 8.16 0.97
C LYS A 237 -22.38 9.43 1.74
N ALA A 238 -22.47 9.35 3.07
CA ALA A 238 -22.77 10.47 3.95
C ALA A 238 -21.55 11.34 4.33
N GLY A 239 -20.33 11.00 3.88
CA GLY A 239 -19.10 11.75 4.17
C GLY A 239 -18.50 11.49 5.56
N GLY A 240 -18.95 10.47 6.29
CA GLY A 240 -18.42 10.12 7.62
C GLY A 240 -17.08 9.35 7.57
N LYS A 241 -16.13 9.68 8.45
CA LYS A 241 -14.88 8.90 8.66
C LYS A 241 -15.19 7.50 9.24
N PRO A 242 -14.38 6.47 8.96
CA PRO A 242 -14.58 5.13 9.53
C PRO A 242 -14.30 5.14 11.04
N SER A 243 -15.19 4.55 11.85
CA SER A 243 -14.91 4.21 13.24
C SER A 243 -14.13 2.90 13.29
N ALA A 244 -12.95 2.90 13.90
CA ALA A 244 -12.29 1.69 14.33
C ALA A 244 -13.16 1.04 15.43
N GLU A 245 -13.84 -0.05 15.11
CA GLU A 245 -14.48 -0.87 16.16
C GLU A 245 -13.36 -1.58 16.92
N THR A 246 -13.22 -1.23 18.19
CA THR A 246 -12.35 -1.87 19.16
C THR A 246 -12.72 -3.34 19.27
N VAL A 247 -11.80 -4.22 18.88
CA VAL A 247 -11.85 -5.64 19.26
C VAL A 247 -11.77 -5.66 20.79
N LYS A 248 -12.92 -5.81 21.46
CA LYS A 248 -12.93 -6.17 22.88
C LYS A 248 -12.40 -7.60 22.96
N GLY A 249 -11.13 -7.72 23.37
CA GLY A 249 -10.60 -8.99 23.86
C GLY A 249 -11.47 -9.46 25.01
N THR A 250 -12.08 -10.63 24.84
CA THR A 250 -12.60 -11.42 25.95
C THR A 250 -11.41 -11.99 26.70
N GLU A 251 -11.06 -11.36 27.82
CA GLU A 251 -10.38 -12.04 28.92
C GLU A 251 -11.41 -12.95 29.61
N ALA A 252 -11.13 -14.25 29.60
CA ALA A 252 -11.53 -15.23 30.61
C ALA A 252 -10.53 -16.40 30.55
#